data_AF-A0A1S1R7V6-F1
#
_entry.id   AF-A0A1S1R7V6-F1
#
_cell.length_a   1.000
_cell.length_b   1.000
_cell.length_c   1.000
_cell.angle_alpha   90.00
_cell.angle_beta   90.00
_cell.angle_gamma   90.00
#
_symmetry.space_group_name_H-M   'P 1'
#
loop_
_entity.id
_entity.type
_entity.pdbx_description
1 polymer ?
#
loop_
_entity_poly.entity_id
_entity_poly.type
_entity_poly.pdbx_seq_one_letter_code
_entity_poly.pdbx_strand_id
1 'polypeptide(L)'
;MTTSPTTPPTAVNPDVLPGVARQIGYIVRDLDEAIASWLSLGVGPWYVLREHPQAGLFRGKDCEVTMSVAFSNTGDMQVELIQQHGDAPSIYTEFLESGKEGFHQLAWWAPDFDATMSSIEAAGWPIVWTGGGDGATRYAYFEPPAGPATIIEIMELNPATEGMAKFVRAATEGWDGTDPVRTLGV
;
A
#
# COMPACT_ATOMS: atom_id res chain seq x y z
N MET A 1 -32.39 -7.53 28.67
CA MET A 1 -31.21 -6.65 28.69
C MET A 1 -31.18 -5.94 27.34
N THR A 2 -31.58 -4.67 27.32
CA THR A 2 -31.59 -3.82 26.13
C THR A 2 -30.23 -3.14 26.00
N THR A 3 -29.45 -3.49 24.98
CA THR A 3 -28.23 -2.78 24.62
C THR A 3 -28.61 -1.42 24.05
N SER A 4 -28.20 -0.33 24.70
CA SER A 4 -28.34 1.02 24.14
C SER A 4 -27.60 1.13 22.82
N PRO A 5 -28.12 1.88 21.82
CA PRO A 5 -27.39 2.10 20.58
C PRO A 5 -26.15 2.95 20.89
N THR A 6 -24.98 2.50 20.45
CA THR A 6 -23.74 3.28 20.52
C THR A 6 -23.91 4.50 19.62
N THR A 7 -23.93 5.70 20.21
CA THR A 7 -23.94 6.95 19.46
C THR A 7 -22.70 6.99 18.55
N PRO A 8 -22.83 7.27 17.24
CA PRO A 8 -21.67 7.42 16.37
C PRO A 8 -20.80 8.59 16.87
N PRO A 9 -19.46 8.50 16.70
CA PRO A 9 -18.56 9.53 17.20
C PRO A 9 -18.93 10.92 16.68
N THR A 10 -18.98 11.88 17.60
CA THR A 10 -19.50 13.24 17.35
C THR A 10 -18.44 14.18 16.74
N ALA A 11 -17.18 13.76 16.67
CA ALA A 11 -16.10 14.50 16.02
C ALA A 11 -15.46 13.64 14.93
N VAL A 12 -15.63 14.05 13.69
CA VAL A 12 -14.91 13.52 12.52
C VAL A 12 -13.90 14.60 12.14
N ASN A 13 -12.61 14.29 12.18
CA ASN A 13 -11.60 15.16 11.58
C ASN A 13 -11.45 14.74 10.11
N PRO A 14 -11.95 15.52 9.14
CA PRO A 14 -11.84 15.18 7.72
C PRO A 14 -10.39 15.27 7.20
N ASP A 15 -9.47 15.89 7.95
CA ASP A 15 -8.14 16.29 7.48
C ASP A 15 -7.02 15.36 7.98
N VAL A 16 -7.34 14.17 8.51
CA VAL A 16 -6.31 13.21 8.96
C VAL A 16 -5.46 12.69 7.79
N LEU A 17 -6.07 12.51 6.61
CA LEU A 17 -5.43 11.95 5.42
C LEU A 17 -5.38 13.00 4.30
N PRO A 18 -4.37 12.96 3.40
CA PRO A 18 -4.12 14.02 2.43
C PRO A 18 -5.01 13.89 1.18
N GLY A 19 -6.33 14.00 1.37
CA GLY A 19 -7.31 14.03 0.29
C GLY A 19 -7.77 12.64 -0.15
N VAL A 20 -7.59 12.30 -1.44
CA VAL A 20 -8.15 11.08 -2.04
C VAL A 20 -7.21 9.89 -1.91
N ALA A 21 -7.76 8.70 -1.66
CA ALA A 21 -7.00 7.45 -1.77
C ALA A 21 -6.49 7.29 -3.20
N ARG A 22 -5.25 6.83 -3.34
CA ARG A 22 -4.53 6.72 -4.62
C ARG A 22 -4.21 5.30 -5.01
N GLN A 23 -4.08 4.41 -4.04
CA GLN A 23 -3.63 3.05 -4.26
C GLN A 23 -4.34 2.07 -3.32
N ILE A 24 -4.53 0.85 -3.82
CA ILE A 24 -4.94 -0.32 -3.05
C ILE A 24 -3.83 -1.36 -3.13
N GLY A 25 -3.44 -1.92 -1.99
CA GLY A 25 -2.42 -2.96 -1.93
C GLY A 25 -2.99 -4.31 -1.57
N TYR A 26 -2.46 -5.34 -2.24
CA TYR A 26 -2.79 -6.74 -2.02
C TYR A 26 -1.54 -7.50 -1.64
N ILE A 27 -1.60 -8.25 -0.53
CA ILE A 27 -0.55 -9.20 -0.18
C ILE A 27 -0.91 -10.55 -0.78
N VAL A 28 0.02 -11.14 -1.52
CA VAL A 28 -0.18 -12.38 -2.27
C VAL A 28 0.94 -13.36 -2.00
N ARG A 29 0.64 -14.66 -2.08
CA ARG A 29 1.64 -15.72 -1.90
C ARG A 29 2.49 -15.94 -3.15
N ASP A 30 1.90 -15.76 -4.32
CA ASP A 30 2.55 -15.89 -5.62
C ASP A 30 2.18 -14.68 -6.50
N LEU A 31 3.19 -13.86 -6.82
CA LEU A 31 3.01 -12.64 -7.58
C LEU A 31 2.59 -12.91 -9.03
N ASP A 32 3.10 -13.98 -9.64
CA ASP A 32 2.82 -14.31 -11.03
C ASP A 32 1.40 -14.86 -11.20
N GLU A 33 0.95 -15.70 -10.27
CA GLU A 33 -0.44 -16.17 -10.21
C GLU A 33 -1.41 -15.01 -9.97
N ALA A 34 -1.07 -14.08 -9.08
CA ALA A 34 -1.88 -12.90 -8.83
C ALA A 34 -1.96 -11.99 -10.07
N ILE A 35 -0.83 -11.68 -10.71
CA ILE A 35 -0.79 -10.92 -11.96
C ILE A 35 -1.66 -11.60 -13.03
N ALA A 36 -1.52 -12.91 -13.23
CA ALA A 36 -2.32 -13.66 -14.20
C ALA A 36 -3.83 -13.55 -13.91
N SER A 37 -4.22 -13.61 -12.64
CA SER A 37 -5.60 -13.44 -12.20
C SER A 37 -6.15 -12.05 -12.53
N TRP A 38 -5.38 -10.99 -12.27
CA TRP A 38 -5.77 -9.62 -12.61
C TRP A 38 -5.82 -9.35 -14.12
N LEU A 39 -4.87 -9.91 -14.87
CA LEU A 39 -4.87 -9.85 -16.33
C LEU A 39 -6.12 -10.50 -16.92
N SER A 40 -6.60 -11.60 -16.33
CA SER A 40 -7.85 -12.26 -16.76
C SER A 40 -9.09 -11.38 -16.58
N LEU A 41 -9.01 -10.39 -15.68
CA LEU A 41 -10.04 -9.36 -15.46
C LEU A 41 -9.85 -8.13 -16.35
N GLY A 42 -8.82 -8.10 -17.19
CA GLY A 42 -8.50 -6.98 -18.07
C GLY A 42 -7.70 -5.85 -17.40
N VAL A 43 -7.10 -6.10 -16.22
CA VAL A 43 -6.27 -5.10 -15.53
C VAL A 43 -4.80 -5.32 -15.91
N GLY A 44 -4.24 -4.35 -16.61
CA GLY A 44 -2.85 -4.32 -17.05
C GLY A 44 -2.53 -3.05 -17.87
N PRO A 45 -1.30 -2.92 -18.38
CA PRO A 45 -0.17 -3.82 -18.16
C PRO A 45 0.36 -3.69 -16.73
N TRP A 46 1.18 -4.66 -16.32
CA TRP A 46 1.83 -4.68 -15.00
C TRP A 46 3.30 -4.30 -15.10
N TYR A 47 3.77 -3.49 -14.17
CA TYR A 47 5.17 -3.14 -13.98
C TYR A 47 5.71 -3.79 -12.72
N VAL A 48 6.75 -4.61 -12.85
CA VAL A 48 7.21 -5.53 -11.82
C VAL A 48 8.64 -5.23 -11.40
N LEU A 49 8.86 -5.14 -10.09
CA LEU A 49 10.17 -5.11 -9.46
C LEU A 49 10.33 -6.40 -8.65
N ARG A 50 11.41 -7.16 -8.90
CA ARG A 50 11.64 -8.47 -8.25
C ARG A 50 12.71 -8.36 -7.18
N GLU A 51 12.51 -9.11 -6.10
CA GLU A 51 13.52 -9.40 -5.06
C GLU A 51 14.21 -8.14 -4.50
N HIS A 52 13.45 -7.06 -4.32
CA HIS A 52 13.93 -5.82 -3.75
C HIS A 52 13.95 -5.89 -2.21
N PRO A 53 15.05 -5.51 -1.55
CA PRO A 53 15.08 -5.40 -0.10
C PRO A 53 14.28 -4.18 0.37
N GLN A 54 13.50 -4.34 1.42
CA GLN A 54 12.80 -3.28 2.12
C GLN A 54 13.11 -3.34 3.61
N ALA A 55 13.79 -2.30 4.09
CA ALA A 55 14.09 -2.10 5.50
C ALA A 55 13.14 -1.07 6.13
N GLY A 56 12.89 -1.22 7.43
CA GLY A 56 12.09 -0.30 8.21
C GLY A 56 11.91 -0.74 9.66
N LEU A 57 10.96 -0.12 10.34
CA LEU A 57 10.56 -0.46 11.70
C LEU A 57 9.18 -1.09 11.69
N PHE A 58 9.08 -2.38 11.97
CA PHE A 58 7.81 -3.08 12.14
C PHE A 58 7.49 -3.23 13.63
N ARG A 59 6.35 -2.67 14.07
CA ARG A 59 5.93 -2.59 15.48
C ARG A 59 7.07 -2.10 16.40
N GLY A 60 7.83 -1.12 15.91
CA GLY A 60 8.95 -0.49 16.62
C GLY A 60 10.26 -1.28 16.66
N LYS A 61 10.38 -2.37 15.90
CA LYS A 61 11.60 -3.20 15.80
C LYS A 61 12.17 -3.16 14.39
N ASP A 62 13.49 -3.19 14.27
CA ASP A 62 14.17 -3.31 12.98
C ASP A 62 13.66 -4.54 12.22
N CYS A 63 13.29 -4.32 10.96
CA CYS A 63 12.73 -5.31 10.07
C CYS A 63 13.34 -5.08 8.68
N GLU A 64 13.84 -6.15 8.08
CA GLU A 64 14.24 -6.17 6.68
C GLU A 64 13.60 -7.37 6.01
N VAL A 65 12.94 -7.14 4.88
CA VAL A 65 12.29 -8.16 4.08
C VAL A 65 12.82 -8.09 2.65
N THR A 66 12.82 -9.20 1.95
CA THR A 66 12.96 -9.21 0.49
C THR A 66 11.58 -9.37 -0.12
N MET A 67 11.20 -8.53 -1.07
CA MET A 67 9.87 -8.60 -1.68
C MET A 67 9.91 -8.37 -3.19
N SER A 68 8.94 -8.94 -3.89
CA SER A 68 8.60 -8.57 -5.26
C SER A 68 7.30 -7.77 -5.24
N VAL A 69 7.25 -6.71 -6.02
CA VAL A 69 6.06 -5.85 -6.14
C VAL A 69 5.67 -5.66 -7.59
N ALA A 70 4.38 -5.51 -7.84
CA ALA A 70 3.84 -5.21 -9.16
C ALA A 70 2.81 -4.09 -9.10
N PHE A 71 2.86 -3.17 -10.06
CA PHE A 71 2.00 -2.01 -10.16
C PHE A 71 1.21 -2.02 -11.46
N SER A 72 -0.08 -1.72 -11.38
CA SER A 72 -0.93 -1.38 -12.51
C SER A 72 -1.97 -0.35 -12.09
N ASN A 73 -2.78 0.12 -13.02
CA ASN A 73 -3.86 1.07 -12.74
C ASN A 73 -5.19 0.57 -13.32
N THR A 74 -6.27 0.78 -12.58
CA THR A 74 -7.64 0.67 -13.07
C THR A 74 -8.30 2.05 -12.97
N GLY A 75 -8.26 2.80 -14.08
CA GLY A 75 -8.59 4.22 -14.06
C GLY A 75 -7.59 4.99 -13.19
N ASP A 76 -8.09 5.80 -12.27
CA ASP A 76 -7.25 6.64 -11.40
C ASP A 76 -6.69 5.91 -10.17
N MET A 77 -7.16 4.70 -9.87
CA MET A 77 -6.70 3.90 -8.74
C MET A 77 -5.51 3.02 -9.16
N GLN A 78 -4.39 3.14 -8.46
CA GLN A 78 -3.27 2.22 -8.60
C GLN A 78 -3.56 0.92 -7.82
N VAL A 79 -3.26 -0.21 -8.42
CA VAL A 79 -3.28 -1.53 -7.79
C VAL A 79 -1.84 -1.97 -7.60
N GLU A 80 -1.49 -2.30 -6.38
CA GLU A 80 -0.20 -2.85 -6.00
C GLU A 80 -0.36 -4.29 -5.52
N LEU A 81 0.47 -5.19 -6.03
CA LEU A 81 0.60 -6.55 -5.54
C LEU A 81 1.95 -6.69 -4.86
N ILE A 82 1.97 -7.26 -3.66
CA ILE A 82 3.17 -7.43 -2.85
C ILE A 82 3.30 -8.91 -2.50
N GLN A 83 4.42 -9.50 -2.89
CA GLN A 83 4.85 -10.82 -2.43
C GLN A 83 6.11 -10.66 -1.60
N GLN A 84 6.04 -10.97 -0.31
CA GLN A 84 7.24 -11.13 0.50
C GLN A 84 7.88 -12.50 0.24
N HIS A 85 9.21 -12.52 0.15
CA HIS A 85 10.01 -13.73 0.14
C HIS A 85 10.53 -14.04 1.54
N GLY A 86 10.52 -15.32 1.89
CA GLY A 86 10.89 -15.79 3.23
C GLY A 86 9.82 -15.51 4.29
N ASP A 87 10.18 -15.74 5.55
CA ASP A 87 9.29 -15.74 6.72
C ASP A 87 9.67 -14.69 7.77
N ALA A 88 10.49 -13.70 7.38
CA ALA A 88 10.87 -12.60 8.27
C ALA A 88 9.62 -11.91 8.86
N PRO A 89 9.58 -11.64 10.18
CA PRO A 89 8.44 -10.96 10.80
C PRO A 89 8.22 -9.58 10.19
N SER A 90 7.00 -9.33 9.71
CA SER A 90 6.61 -8.12 9.00
C SER A 90 5.08 -7.96 9.00
N ILE A 91 4.56 -6.84 8.50
CA ILE A 91 3.10 -6.69 8.32
C ILE A 91 2.54 -7.70 7.31
N TYR A 92 3.35 -8.10 6.33
CA TYR A 92 2.93 -9.03 5.27
C TYR A 92 2.82 -10.45 5.82
N THR A 93 3.84 -10.90 6.57
CA THR A 93 3.82 -12.21 7.26
C THR A 93 2.69 -12.26 8.28
N GLU A 94 2.51 -11.19 9.09
CA GLU A 94 1.43 -11.11 10.07
C GLU A 94 0.04 -11.23 9.41
N PHE A 95 -0.16 -10.56 8.27
CA PHE A 95 -1.40 -10.67 7.50
C PHE A 95 -1.64 -12.09 6.99
N LEU A 96 -0.63 -12.72 6.38
CA LEU A 96 -0.74 -14.07 5.82
C LEU A 96 -0.93 -15.15 6.90
N GLU A 97 -0.29 -15.00 8.06
CA GLU A 97 -0.43 -15.89 9.22
C GLU A 97 -1.79 -15.76 9.90
N SER A 98 -2.46 -14.62 9.77
CA SER A 98 -3.85 -14.44 10.21
C SER A 98 -4.88 -15.22 9.37
N GLY A 99 -4.41 -16.03 8.40
CA GLY A 99 -5.25 -16.81 7.50
C GLY A 99 -5.86 -15.99 6.37
N LYS A 100 -5.36 -14.77 6.14
CA LYS A 100 -5.81 -13.87 5.08
C LYS A 100 -4.87 -13.90 3.88
N GLU A 101 -5.36 -13.41 2.76
CA GLU A 101 -4.64 -13.12 1.52
C GLU A 101 -5.48 -12.15 0.69
N GLY A 102 -4.86 -11.32 -0.14
CA GLY A 102 -5.53 -10.35 -0.97
C GLY A 102 -5.52 -8.95 -0.36
N PHE A 103 -6.66 -8.24 -0.42
CA PHE A 103 -6.74 -6.82 -0.05
C PHE A 103 -6.23 -6.56 1.37
N HIS A 104 -5.25 -5.66 1.47
CA HIS A 104 -4.54 -5.38 2.71
C HIS A 104 -4.65 -3.91 3.12
N GLN A 105 -4.29 -2.98 2.25
CA GLN A 105 -4.29 -1.55 2.58
C GLN A 105 -4.98 -0.64 1.56
N LEU A 106 -5.53 0.47 2.08
CA LEU A 106 -5.77 1.69 1.30
C LEU A 106 -4.59 2.64 1.51
N ALA A 107 -4.12 3.27 0.43
CA ALA A 107 -2.98 4.16 0.50
C ALA A 107 -3.28 5.56 -0.04
N TRP A 108 -2.69 6.55 0.63
CA TRP A 108 -2.68 7.96 0.23
C TRP A 108 -1.25 8.40 -0.07
N TRP A 109 -1.11 9.33 -1.01
CA TRP A 109 0.18 9.94 -1.29
C TRP A 109 0.22 11.33 -0.65
N ALA A 110 1.17 11.53 0.26
CA ALA A 110 1.30 12.72 1.10
C ALA A 110 2.27 13.74 0.49
N PRO A 111 1.79 14.89 -0.02
CA PRO A 111 2.67 15.96 -0.51
C PRO A 111 3.47 16.62 0.62
N ASP A 112 2.88 16.65 1.82
CA ASP A 112 3.56 17.03 3.06
C ASP A 112 3.50 15.84 4.01
N PHE A 113 4.54 15.00 3.96
CA PHE A 113 4.61 13.75 4.72
C PHE A 113 4.62 14.04 6.23
N ASP A 114 5.36 15.05 6.68
CA ASP A 114 5.54 15.35 8.10
C ASP A 114 4.25 15.94 8.71
N ALA A 115 3.54 16.80 7.97
CA ALA A 115 2.23 17.30 8.41
C ALA A 115 1.17 16.18 8.45
N THR A 116 1.23 15.24 7.49
CA THR A 116 0.31 14.09 7.47
C THR A 116 0.59 13.15 8.66
N MET A 117 1.86 12.83 8.93
CA MET A 117 2.26 12.06 10.12
C MET A 117 1.78 12.73 11.41
N SER A 118 1.99 14.04 11.54
CA SER A 118 1.54 14.81 12.71
C SER A 118 0.01 14.72 12.91
N SER A 119 -0.75 14.72 11.82
CA SER A 119 -2.22 14.60 11.86
C SER A 119 -2.67 13.20 12.27
N ILE A 120 -1.98 12.15 11.82
CA ILE A 120 -2.25 10.76 12.18
C ILE A 120 -1.89 10.49 13.64
N GLU A 121 -0.76 11.01 14.13
CA GLU A 121 -0.37 10.92 15.54
C GLU A 121 -1.38 11.64 16.44
N ALA A 122 -1.84 12.84 16.05
CA ALA A 122 -2.88 13.57 16.77
C ALA A 122 -4.23 12.83 16.77
N ALA A 123 -4.52 12.04 15.74
CA ALA A 123 -5.68 11.17 15.68
C ALA A 123 -5.52 9.88 16.51
N GLY A 124 -4.32 9.60 17.01
CA GLY A 124 -4.02 8.46 17.87
C GLY A 124 -4.04 7.10 17.15
N TRP A 125 -3.76 7.06 15.84
CA TRP A 125 -3.72 5.80 15.10
C TRP A 125 -2.37 5.09 15.30
N PRO A 126 -2.35 3.83 15.77
CA PRO A 126 -1.11 3.07 15.90
C PRO A 126 -0.33 2.96 14.59
N ILE A 127 0.94 3.38 14.63
CA ILE A 127 1.91 3.17 13.56
C ILE A 127 2.42 1.73 13.64
N VAL A 128 2.31 0.97 12.55
CA VAL A 128 2.68 -0.46 12.52
C VAL A 128 3.91 -0.76 11.69
N TRP A 129 4.16 -0.02 10.61
CA TRP A 129 5.40 -0.12 9.83
C TRP A 129 5.79 1.26 9.31
N THR A 130 7.03 1.69 9.52
CA THR A 130 7.63 2.85 8.82
C THR A 130 8.88 2.47 8.03
N GLY A 131 9.12 3.09 6.88
CA GLY A 131 10.37 2.96 6.16
C GLY A 131 10.70 4.18 5.30
N GLY A 132 11.75 4.07 4.48
CA GLY A 132 12.24 5.17 3.66
C GLY A 132 13.22 6.12 4.34
N GLY A 133 13.97 5.64 5.33
CA GLY A 133 15.19 6.31 5.79
C GLY A 133 16.28 6.32 4.70
N ASP A 134 17.29 7.17 4.88
CA ASP A 134 18.54 7.15 4.08
C ASP A 134 18.38 7.37 2.56
N GLY A 135 17.41 8.19 2.16
CA GLY A 135 17.24 8.64 0.76
C GLY A 135 16.30 7.79 -0.08
N ALA A 136 15.70 6.74 0.50
CA ALA A 136 14.56 6.04 -0.08
C ALA A 136 13.25 6.82 0.14
N THR A 137 12.19 6.45 -0.57
CA THR A 137 10.86 7.06 -0.41
C THR A 137 10.27 6.71 0.96
N ARG A 138 9.86 7.73 1.73
CA ARG A 138 9.23 7.56 3.03
C ARG A 138 7.82 6.97 2.91
N TYR A 139 7.50 6.04 3.80
CA TYR A 139 6.16 5.48 3.93
C TYR A 139 5.87 5.12 5.38
N ALA A 140 4.57 5.03 5.70
CA ALA A 140 4.09 4.57 6.99
C ALA A 140 2.73 3.87 6.86
N TYR A 141 2.58 2.77 7.60
CA TYR A 141 1.37 1.97 7.73
C TYR A 141 0.78 2.17 9.11
N PHE A 142 -0.55 2.23 9.19
CA PHE A 142 -1.30 2.51 10.41
C PHE A 142 -2.52 1.61 10.54
N GLU A 143 -2.86 1.26 11.77
CA GLU A 143 -4.13 0.62 12.12
C GLU A 143 -5.10 1.72 12.61
N PRO A 144 -6.08 2.17 11.79
CA PRO A 144 -7.10 3.10 12.30
C PRO A 144 -7.98 2.41 13.36
N PRO A 145 -8.72 3.18 14.19
CA PRO A 145 -9.75 2.64 15.07
C PRO A 145 -10.72 1.74 14.29
N ALA A 146 -11.22 0.69 14.95
CA ALA A 146 -12.03 -0.38 14.35
C ALA A 146 -12.99 0.14 13.26
N GLY A 147 -12.73 -0.25 12.01
CA GLY A 147 -13.39 0.30 10.83
C GLY A 147 -13.20 -0.59 9.59
N PRO A 148 -13.74 -0.17 8.44
CA PRO A 148 -13.74 -0.98 7.22
C PRO A 148 -12.34 -1.14 6.59
N ALA A 149 -11.41 -0.21 6.86
CA ALA A 149 -10.01 -0.33 6.48
C ALA A 149 -9.22 -0.87 7.68
N THR A 150 -8.61 -2.04 7.53
CA THR A 150 -7.78 -2.62 8.61
C THR A 150 -6.41 -1.97 8.67
N ILE A 151 -5.86 -1.61 7.50
CA ILE A 151 -4.58 -0.92 7.36
C ILE A 151 -4.74 0.26 6.42
N ILE A 152 -4.16 1.39 6.81
CA ILE A 152 -3.99 2.58 5.96
C ILE A 152 -2.50 2.80 5.77
N GLU A 153 -2.12 3.21 4.56
CA GLU A 153 -0.76 3.59 4.21
C GLU A 153 -0.72 5.07 3.81
N ILE A 154 0.35 5.76 4.18
CA ILE A 154 0.78 6.97 3.50
C ILE A 154 2.16 6.74 2.90
N MET A 155 2.36 7.26 1.69
CA MET A 155 3.66 7.32 1.03
C MET A 155 3.98 8.78 0.70
N GLU A 156 5.23 9.19 0.85
CA GLU A 156 5.69 10.52 0.46
C GLU A 156 5.54 10.73 -1.05
N LEU A 157 4.84 11.81 -1.41
CA LEU A 157 4.76 12.27 -2.79
C LEU A 157 5.91 13.23 -3.07
N ASN A 158 6.94 12.71 -3.71
CA ASN A 158 8.10 13.47 -4.19
C ASN A 158 8.18 13.35 -5.72
N PRO A 159 9.08 14.09 -6.40
CA PRO A 159 9.16 14.07 -7.86
C PRO A 159 9.39 12.67 -8.46
N ALA A 160 10.08 11.78 -7.74
CA ALA A 160 10.35 10.42 -8.21
C ALA A 160 9.11 9.52 -8.11
N THR A 161 8.42 9.51 -6.96
CA THR A 161 7.19 8.72 -6.78
C THR A 161 6.07 9.24 -7.66
N GLU A 162 5.94 10.56 -7.80
CA GLU A 162 4.98 11.18 -8.71
C GLU A 162 5.27 10.79 -10.18
N GLY A 163 6.54 10.79 -10.58
CA GLY A 163 6.96 10.36 -11.91
C GLY A 163 6.61 8.91 -12.20
N MET A 164 6.91 8.00 -11.26
CA MET A 164 6.57 6.59 -11.37
C MET A 164 5.05 6.38 -11.45
N ALA A 165 4.28 7.04 -10.59
CA ALA A 165 2.83 6.96 -10.58
C ALA A 165 2.22 7.39 -11.93
N LYS A 166 2.68 8.52 -12.48
CA LYS A 166 2.24 9.01 -13.79
C LYS A 166 2.61 8.04 -14.91
N PHE A 167 3.81 7.48 -14.86
CA PHE A 167 4.30 6.53 -15.84
C PHE A 167 3.46 5.24 -15.87
N VAL A 168 3.22 4.61 -14.71
CA VAL A 168 2.41 3.39 -14.61
C VAL A 168 0.98 3.66 -15.07
N ARG A 169 0.35 4.76 -14.62
CA ARG A 169 -1.01 5.12 -15.04
C ARG A 169 -1.12 5.31 -16.55
N ALA A 170 -0.24 6.13 -17.14
CA ALA A 170 -0.25 6.40 -18.58
C ALA A 170 -0.09 5.13 -19.42
N ALA A 171 0.66 4.14 -18.94
CA ALA A 171 0.84 2.88 -19.64
C ALA A 171 -0.42 2.00 -19.71
N THR A 172 -1.41 2.24 -18.83
CA THR A 172 -2.71 1.55 -18.86
C THR A 172 -3.73 2.23 -19.79
N GLU A 173 -3.50 3.49 -20.16
CA GLU A 173 -4.43 4.26 -20.99
C GLU A 173 -4.46 3.70 -22.42
N GLY A 174 -5.59 3.11 -22.81
CA GLY A 174 -5.77 2.55 -24.16
C GLY A 174 -4.93 1.30 -24.44
N TRP A 175 -4.44 0.62 -23.38
CA TRP A 175 -3.70 -0.62 -23.52
C TRP A 175 -4.52 -1.70 -24.25
N ASP A 176 -3.91 -2.36 -25.24
CA ASP A 176 -4.55 -3.30 -26.16
C ASP A 176 -4.32 -4.78 -25.79
N GLY A 177 -3.68 -5.05 -24.66
CA GLY A 177 -3.31 -6.40 -24.22
C GLY A 177 -1.88 -6.81 -24.55
N THR A 178 -1.14 -6.02 -25.34
CA THR A 178 0.25 -6.36 -25.73
C THR A 178 1.25 -6.08 -24.61
N ASP A 179 2.25 -6.95 -24.46
CA ASP A 179 3.31 -6.81 -23.44
C ASP A 179 2.74 -6.59 -22.01
N PRO A 180 2.01 -7.61 -21.48
CA PRO A 180 1.20 -7.47 -20.27
C PRO A 180 2.00 -7.38 -18.96
N VAL A 181 3.27 -7.79 -18.97
CA VAL A 181 4.14 -7.81 -17.78
C VAL A 181 5.50 -7.26 -18.17
N ARG A 182 5.88 -6.15 -17.53
CA ARG A 182 7.06 -5.34 -17.82
C ARG A 182 7.93 -5.24 -16.58
N THR A 183 9.25 -5.19 -16.73
CA THR A 183 10.18 -5.05 -15.60
C THR A 183 10.51 -3.59 -15.33
N LEU A 184 10.52 -3.19 -14.05
CA LEU A 184 11.08 -1.93 -13.57
C LEU A 184 12.54 -2.13 -13.20
N GLY A 185 13.43 -1.34 -13.80
CA GLY A 185 14.87 -1.39 -13.56
C GLY A 185 15.61 -2.30 -14.55
N VAL A 186 16.25 -1.67 -15.54
CA VAL A 186 17.40 -2.19 -16.31
C VAL A 186 18.45 -1.09 -16.40
#